data_AF-A0A1L7N8X5-F1
#
_entry.id   AF-A0A1L7N8X5-F1
#
_cell.length_a   1.000
_cell.length_b   1.000
_cell.length_c   1.000
_cell.angle_alpha   90.00
_cell.angle_beta   90.00
_cell.angle_gamma   90.00
#
_symmetry.space_group_name_H-M   'P 1'
#
loop_
_entity.id
_entity.type
_entity.pdbx_description
1 polymer ?
#
loop_
_entity_poly.entity_id
_entity_poly.type
_entity_poly.pdbx_seq_one_letter_code
_entity_poly.pdbx_strand_id
1 'polypeptide(L)'
;MRIEDMSIDQLLELNRMICRRIDELQDQENLQALSRLHVGLKVTFESRTGLTMGIVTKINRKSVIVLAENGTKQYKVSPELLRPLRDVK
;
A
#
# COMPACT_ATOMS: atom_id res chain seq x y z
N MET A 1 -0.46 -4.46 34.97
CA MET A 1 -0.16 -5.87 34.68
C MET A 1 1.09 -5.87 33.82
N ARG A 2 2.19 -6.47 34.28
CA ARG A 2 3.37 -6.62 33.43
C ARG A 2 3.19 -7.84 32.53
N ILE A 3 3.88 -7.89 31.39
CA ILE A 3 3.71 -8.99 30.43
C ILE A 3 4.25 -10.30 31.01
N GLU A 4 5.24 -10.22 31.90
CA GLU A 4 5.86 -11.33 32.61
C GLU A 4 4.89 -12.03 33.59
N ASP A 5 3.85 -11.32 34.04
CA ASP A 5 2.87 -11.83 35.00
C ASP A 5 1.65 -12.48 34.31
N MET A 6 1.62 -12.52 32.98
CA MET A 6 0.44 -12.97 32.23
C MET A 6 0.42 -14.48 32.03
N SER A 7 -0.76 -15.10 32.18
CA SER A 7 -0.96 -16.48 31.77
C SER A 7 -0.90 -16.64 30.25
N ILE A 8 -0.74 -17.87 29.77
CA ILE A 8 -0.74 -18.18 28.33
C ILE A 8 -2.02 -17.66 27.65
N ASP A 9 -3.19 -17.87 28.28
CA ASP A 9 -4.47 -17.42 27.72
C ASP A 9 -4.55 -15.89 27.61
N GLN A 10 -4.03 -15.17 28.61
CA GLN A 10 -3.95 -13.71 28.59
C GLN A 10 -3.02 -13.21 27.50
N LEU A 11 -1.87 -13.87 27.29
CA LEU A 11 -0.93 -13.55 26.22
C LEU A 11 -1.53 -13.83 24.84
N LEU A 12 -2.26 -14.93 24.67
CA LEU A 12 -2.93 -15.25 23.41
C LEU A 12 -4.02 -14.24 23.08
N GLU A 13 -4.81 -13.81 24.06
CA GLU A 13 -5.84 -12.79 23.86
C GLU A 13 -5.23 -11.43 23.54
N LEU A 14 -4.17 -11.04 24.27
CA LEU A 14 -3.41 -9.83 23.97
C LEU A 14 -2.83 -9.87 22.55
N ASN A 15 -2.28 -11.00 22.13
CA ASN A 15 -1.75 -11.18 20.77
C ASN A 15 -2.85 -11.01 19.71
N ARG A 16 -4.03 -11.61 19.90
CA ARG A 16 -5.17 -11.41 18.99
C ARG A 16 -5.56 -9.94 18.87
N MET A 17 -5.61 -9.22 20.00
CA MET A 17 -5.91 -7.80 20.00
C MET A 17 -4.84 -6.99 19.25
N ILE A 18 -3.56 -7.31 19.46
CA ILE A 18 -2.44 -6.66 18.77
C ILE A 18 -2.50 -6.93 17.26
N CYS A 19 -2.66 -8.17 16.83
CA CYS A 19 -2.80 -8.53 15.42
C CYS A 19 -3.96 -7.78 14.76
N ARG A 20 -5.14 -7.79 15.41
CA ARG A 20 -6.30 -7.04 14.91
C ARG A 20 -5.99 -5.55 14.77
N ARG A 21 -5.34 -4.95 15.77
CA ARG A 21 -5.01 -3.51 15.72
C ARG A 21 -4.01 -3.19 14.62
N ILE A 22 -3.03 -4.07 14.39
CA ILE A 22 -2.07 -3.94 13.28
C ILE A 22 -2.82 -3.99 11.94
N ASP A 23 -3.72 -4.96 11.76
CA ASP A 23 -4.51 -5.09 10.53
C ASP A 23 -5.36 -3.83 10.28
N GLU A 24 -6.02 -3.30 11.31
CA GLU A 24 -6.79 -2.06 11.22
C GLU A 24 -5.94 -0.85 10.82
N LEU A 25 -4.73 -0.72 11.39
CA LEU A 25 -3.80 0.36 11.05
C LEU A 25 -3.29 0.23 9.61
N GLN A 26 -2.95 -0.97 9.16
CA GLN A 26 -2.53 -1.23 7.78
C GLN A 26 -3.65 -0.94 6.77
N ASP A 27 -4.91 -1.26 7.10
CA ASP A 27 -6.05 -0.89 6.26
C ASP A 27 -6.21 0.64 6.19
N GLN A 28 -6.02 1.36 7.29
CA GLN A 28 -6.06 2.82 7.32
C GLN A 28 -4.97 3.46 6.44
N GLU A 29 -3.73 2.97 6.54
CA GLU A 29 -2.61 3.43 5.70
C GLU A 29 -2.87 3.15 4.22
N ASN A 30 -3.37 1.95 3.89
CA ASN A 30 -3.74 1.60 2.52
C ASN A 30 -4.84 2.51 1.96
N LEU A 31 -5.89 2.79 2.75
CA LEU A 31 -6.96 3.69 2.34
C LEU A 31 -6.43 5.11 2.06
N GLN A 32 -5.51 5.62 2.89
CA GLN A 32 -4.87 6.91 2.66
C GLN A 32 -3.98 6.94 1.41
N ALA A 33 -3.26 5.85 1.14
CA ALA A 33 -2.45 5.74 -0.08
C ALA A 33 -3.35 5.70 -1.32
N LEU A 34 -4.41 4.90 -1.29
CA LEU A 34 -5.38 4.76 -2.36
C LEU A 34 -6.16 6.04 -2.63
N SER A 35 -6.50 6.83 -1.61
CA SER A 35 -7.28 8.08 -1.78
C SER A 35 -6.55 9.14 -2.61
N ARG A 36 -5.23 8.98 -2.80
CA ARG A 36 -4.39 9.87 -3.62
C ARG A 36 -4.29 9.42 -5.08
N LEU A 37 -4.86 8.26 -5.41
CA LEU A 37 -4.76 7.61 -6.71
C LEU A 37 -6.12 7.61 -7.40
N HIS A 38 -6.10 7.77 -8.72
CA HIS A 38 -7.26 7.64 -9.60
C HIS A 38 -6.79 7.11 -10.94
N VAL A 39 -7.69 6.46 -11.69
CA VAL A 39 -7.37 5.95 -13.04
C VAL A 39 -7.01 7.13 -13.94
N GLY A 40 -5.95 6.98 -14.73
CA GLY A 40 -5.38 8.04 -15.57
C GLY A 40 -4.25 8.84 -14.90
N LEU A 41 -4.06 8.72 -13.59
CA LEU A 41 -2.99 9.43 -12.88
C LEU A 41 -1.61 8.93 -13.31
N LYS A 42 -0.71 9.87 -13.65
CA LYS A 42 0.72 9.58 -13.82
C LYS A 42 1.39 9.40 -12.47
N VAL A 43 2.15 8.32 -12.34
CA VAL A 43 2.85 7.94 -11.12
C VAL A 43 4.27 7.48 -11.41
N THR A 44 5.16 7.68 -10.45
CA THR A 44 6.50 7.08 -10.40
C THR A 44 6.55 5.98 -9.36
N PHE A 45 7.37 4.97 -9.63
CA PHE A 45 7.62 3.85 -8.71
C PHE A 45 8.93 3.13 -9.07
N GLU A 46 9.52 2.45 -8.09
CA GLU A 46 10.68 1.60 -8.32
C GLU A 46 10.25 0.26 -8.96
N SER A 47 10.87 -0.08 -10.08
CA SER A 47 10.73 -1.38 -10.72
C SER A 47 12.07 -2.13 -10.72
N ARG A 48 12.10 -3.37 -11.23
CA ARG A 48 13.34 -4.15 -11.34
C ARG A 48 14.41 -3.48 -12.21
N THR A 49 14.00 -2.57 -13.10
CA THR A 49 14.91 -1.81 -13.97
C THR A 49 15.19 -0.41 -13.45
N GLY A 50 14.80 -0.11 -12.20
CA GLY A 50 14.92 1.19 -11.55
C GLY A 50 13.64 2.03 -11.62
N LEU A 51 13.78 3.33 -11.34
CA LEU A 51 12.69 4.28 -11.31
C LEU A 51 11.93 4.30 -12.65
N THR A 52 10.64 3.99 -12.59
CA THR A 52 9.77 3.82 -13.75
C THR A 52 8.57 4.76 -13.64
N MET A 53 8.17 5.34 -14.78
CA MET A 53 6.96 6.15 -14.90
C MET A 53 5.85 5.38 -15.60
N GLY A 54 4.62 5.64 -15.20
CA GLY A 54 3.45 5.06 -15.86
C GLY A 54 2.14 5.70 -15.44
N ILE A 55 1.06 5.18 -16.00
CA ILE A 55 -0.30 5.66 -15.79
C ILE A 55 -1.10 4.57 -15.07
N VAL A 56 -1.83 4.96 -14.01
CA VAL A 56 -2.74 4.07 -13.31
C VAL A 56 -3.88 3.65 -14.23
N THR A 57 -4.03 2.35 -14.48
CA THR A 57 -5.11 1.80 -15.31
C THR A 57 -6.18 1.09 -14.49
N LYS A 58 -5.83 0.58 -13.31
CA LYS A 58 -6.78 -0.11 -12.42
C LYS A 58 -6.35 0.02 -10.96
N ILE A 59 -7.31 0.27 -10.06
CA ILE A 59 -7.09 0.33 -8.62
C ILE A 59 -7.80 -0.85 -7.96
N ASN A 60 -7.07 -1.68 -7.20
CA ASN A 60 -7.62 -2.70 -6.31
C ASN A 60 -7.27 -2.37 -4.86
N ARG A 61 -7.92 -3.04 -3.91
CA ARG A 61 -7.74 -2.79 -2.47
C ARG A 61 -6.28 -2.89 -1.97
N LYS A 62 -5.47 -3.79 -2.52
CA LYS A 62 -4.05 -4.00 -2.09
C LYS A 62 -3.03 -3.77 -3.20
N SER A 63 -3.49 -3.41 -4.41
CA SER A 63 -2.58 -3.26 -5.55
C SER A 63 -3.19 -2.39 -6.63
N VAL A 64 -2.33 -1.64 -7.30
CA VAL A 64 -2.68 -0.78 -8.42
C VAL A 64 -1.95 -1.28 -9.65
N ILE A 65 -2.66 -1.33 -10.77
CA ILE A 65 -2.09 -1.67 -12.07
C ILE A 65 -1.66 -0.38 -12.74
N VAL A 66 -0.39 -0.33 -13.13
CA VAL A 66 0.23 0.81 -13.78
C VAL A 66 0.75 0.36 -15.14
N LEU A 67 0.32 1.03 -16.20
CA LEU A 67 0.86 0.86 -17.55
C LEU A 67 2.08 1.76 -17.69
N ALA A 68 3.23 1.20 -18.05
CA ALA A 68 4.44 1.95 -18.36
C ALA A 68 4.16 3.01 -19.43
N GLU A 69 4.84 4.15 -19.39
CA GLU A 69 4.62 5.23 -20.37
C GLU A 69 4.90 4.79 -21.82
N ASN A 70 5.78 3.81 -22.03
CA ASN A 70 6.05 3.21 -23.34
C ASN A 70 4.93 2.27 -23.85
N GLY A 71 3.87 2.04 -23.07
CA GLY A 71 2.72 1.21 -23.44
C GLY A 71 2.98 -0.29 -23.47
N THR A 72 4.21 -0.76 -23.21
CA THR A 72 4.60 -2.16 -23.45
C THR A 72 4.42 -3.08 -22.24
N LYS A 73 4.45 -2.53 -21.02
CA LYS A 73 4.46 -3.33 -19.78
C LYS A 73 3.44 -2.82 -18.77
N GLN A 74 2.73 -3.74 -18.14
CA GLN A 74 1.90 -3.46 -16.98
C GLN A 74 2.58 -3.96 -15.71
N TYR A 75 2.49 -3.15 -14.66
CA TYR A 75 3.04 -3.45 -13.34
C TYR A 75 1.91 -3.53 -12.33
N LYS A 76 1.99 -4.50 -11.43
CA LYS A 76 1.15 -4.59 -10.24
C LYS A 76 1.97 -4.08 -9.06
N VAL A 77 1.60 -2.92 -8.52
CA VAL A 77 2.38 -2.20 -7.51
C VAL A 77 1.52 -1.95 -6.27
N SER A 78 2.12 -1.98 -5.08
CA SER A 78 1.42 -1.58 -3.85
C SER A 78 1.07 -0.08 -3.91
N PRO A 79 -0.12 0.36 -3.48
CA PRO A 79 -0.50 1.78 -3.46
C PRO A 79 0.53 2.68 -2.78
N GLU A 80 1.15 2.21 -1.70
CA GLU A 80 2.10 2.95 -0.86
C GLU A 80 3.43 3.27 -1.57
N LEU A 81 3.78 2.45 -2.57
CA LEU A 81 5.00 2.59 -3.39
C LEU A 81 4.80 3.53 -4.58
N LEU A 82 3.56 3.92 -4.87
CA LEU A 82 3.27 4.86 -5.93
C LEU A 82 3.45 6.29 -5.42
N ARG A 83 4.11 7.11 -6.23
CA ARG A 83 4.25 8.54 -6.00
C ARG A 83 3.53 9.27 -7.14
N PRO A 84 2.47 10.05 -6.86
CA PRO A 84 1.85 10.90 -7.86
C PRO A 84 2.89 11.86 -8.43
N LEU A 85 3.01 11.93 -9.76
CA LEU A 85 3.67 13.04 -10.41
C LEU A 85 2.77 14.26 -10.18
N ARG A 86 3.17 15.14 -9.25
CA ARG A 86 2.48 16.41 -9.08
C ARG A 86 2.78 17.25 -10.32
N ASP A 87 1.73 17.67 -11.03
CA ASP A 87 1.86 18.80 -11.93
C ASP A 87 2.35 19.98 -11.10
N VAL A 88 3.59 20.38 -11.33
CA VAL A 88 4.06 21.70 -10.93
C VAL A 88 3.28 22.66 -11.82
N LYS A 89 2.17 23.20 -11.29
CA LYS A 89 1.50 24.35 -11.88
C LYS A 89 2.35 25.60 -11.71
#